data_AF-A0A7Y4JZK5-F1
#
_entry.id   AF-A0A7Y4JZK5-F1
#
_cell.length_a   1.000
_cell.length_b   1.000
_cell.length_c   1.000
_cell.angle_alpha   90.00
_cell.angle_beta   90.00
_cell.angle_gamma   90.00
#
_symmetry.space_group_name_H-M   'P 1'
#
loop_
_entity.id
_entity.type
_entity.pdbx_description
1 polymer ?
#
loop_
_entity_poly.entity_id
_entity_poly.type
_entity_poly.pdbx_seq_one_letter_code
_entity_poly.pdbx_strand_id
1 'polypeptide(L)'
;PPRCTGHPDAAAGWRCEHCEAPLCPACVELRRMGTVEYSVCTRCGGTASVLLRPRSGRALRSRLLEALRFPFSGPGLQRLVAVSGVLAVLHMLAVGVRILHVLPMTLALGVFWSAFFALVRGAARGDADPEGPGFTSLVQDNLVPGLRGLGVTVGVFLPALARAWHLLPPVSGFGVIVRLLYPLETLWVPDVRGDPLFWGLAGLGLLWLPWALLLAATSQSVLAALNPLRTLGCLRAVGLDAGLVTGVFVLLALVHGGLHWGAAGVVELELPFASGLIAQVLTCLMPFSAASLLGLVLYVHGDALGYLPARDFLEPTLGDTAPQRVPTALREFPGLPSPDSPEPGAAEAEATRVQQVAELGAAVAARDVAKALALYGVLHVLPRLELSPAHHLFIGQAAAVEGDFPLSVKALEAAADTAPDEPTAPRALVLLARVQGEKLGNAVRAEEIYRYILHRYPDTDAARFAHARLPPAA
;
A
#
# COMPACT_ATOMS: atom_id res chain seq x y z
N PRO A 1 -23.54 -7.43 -13.96
CA PRO A 1 -22.45 -7.08 -14.90
C PRO A 1 -23.01 -7.01 -16.32
N PRO A 2 -22.49 -6.16 -17.21
CA PRO A 2 -22.87 -6.19 -18.62
C PRO A 2 -22.53 -7.55 -19.24
N ARG A 3 -23.33 -8.00 -20.20
CA ARG A 3 -23.10 -9.24 -20.98
C ARG A 3 -22.26 -8.91 -22.20
N CYS A 4 -21.47 -9.88 -22.66
CA CYS A 4 -20.67 -9.69 -23.87
C CYS A 4 -21.56 -9.69 -25.12
N THR A 5 -21.26 -8.80 -26.08
CA THR A 5 -22.02 -8.71 -27.35
C THR A 5 -21.90 -9.97 -28.20
N GLY A 6 -20.74 -10.62 -28.20
CA GLY A 6 -20.50 -11.86 -28.95
C GLY A 6 -20.90 -13.13 -28.22
N HIS A 7 -20.98 -13.09 -26.88
CA HIS A 7 -21.29 -14.23 -26.03
C HIS A 7 -22.31 -13.81 -24.95
N PRO A 8 -23.63 -13.89 -25.24
CA PRO A 8 -24.68 -13.38 -24.36
C PRO A 8 -24.73 -14.02 -22.96
N ASP A 9 -24.16 -15.22 -22.83
CA ASP A 9 -24.09 -15.96 -21.56
C ASP A 9 -22.83 -15.65 -20.75
N ALA A 10 -21.86 -14.94 -21.35
CA ALA A 10 -20.62 -14.57 -20.69
C ALA A 10 -20.67 -13.13 -20.15
N ALA A 11 -20.20 -12.94 -18.91
CA ALA A 11 -20.03 -11.61 -18.34
C ALA A 11 -18.88 -10.87 -19.04
N ALA A 12 -19.08 -9.59 -19.33
CA ALA A 12 -18.07 -8.73 -19.92
C ALA A 12 -17.17 -8.11 -18.83
N GLY A 13 -15.86 -8.12 -19.10
CA GLY A 13 -14.82 -7.53 -18.26
C GLY A 13 -14.04 -6.41 -18.93
N TRP A 14 -14.25 -6.18 -20.23
CA TRP A 14 -13.59 -5.12 -21.00
C TRP A 14 -14.59 -4.42 -21.91
N ARG A 15 -14.23 -3.21 -22.36
CA ARG A 15 -14.95 -2.45 -23.38
C ARG A 15 -13.95 -2.04 -24.45
N CYS A 16 -14.29 -2.33 -25.71
CA CYS A 16 -13.46 -1.84 -26.81
C CYS A 16 -13.60 -0.33 -26.93
N GLU A 17 -12.49 0.39 -27.06
CA GLU A 17 -12.49 1.86 -27.23
C GLU A 17 -12.92 2.26 -28.65
N HIS A 18 -12.79 1.37 -29.63
CA HIS A 18 -13.13 1.66 -31.02
C HIS A 18 -14.59 1.34 -31.39
N CYS A 19 -15.10 0.16 -30.98
CA CYS A 19 -16.46 -0.27 -31.32
C CYS A 19 -17.43 -0.24 -30.13
N GLU A 20 -16.97 0.18 -28.95
CA GLU A 20 -17.73 0.25 -27.69
C GLU A 20 -18.35 -1.06 -27.19
N ALA A 21 -18.09 -2.18 -27.87
CA ALA A 21 -18.67 -3.47 -27.51
C ALA A 21 -18.13 -3.97 -26.15
N PRO A 22 -19.00 -4.42 -25.22
CA PRO A 22 -18.59 -5.15 -24.03
C PRO A 22 -18.03 -6.54 -24.41
N LEU A 23 -16.85 -6.87 -23.89
CA LEU A 23 -16.08 -8.06 -24.24
C LEU A 23 -15.89 -8.99 -23.02
N CYS A 24 -16.09 -10.29 -23.22
CA CYS A 24 -15.74 -11.35 -22.26
C CYS A 24 -14.28 -11.82 -22.47
N PRO A 25 -13.73 -12.69 -21.60
CA PRO A 25 -12.35 -13.17 -21.73
C PRO A 25 -12.03 -13.86 -23.07
N ALA A 26 -13.01 -14.40 -23.78
CA ALA A 26 -12.84 -15.03 -25.09
C ALA A 26 -12.80 -14.03 -26.26
N CYS A 27 -13.33 -12.82 -26.07
CA CYS A 27 -13.37 -11.76 -27.08
C CYS A 27 -12.23 -10.73 -26.93
N VAL A 28 -11.34 -10.95 -25.96
CA VAL A 28 -10.16 -10.12 -25.70
C VAL A 28 -8.92 -10.95 -25.94
N GLU A 29 -7.97 -10.37 -26.65
CA GLU A 29 -6.63 -10.91 -26.86
C GLU A 29 -5.64 -9.97 -26.19
N LEU A 30 -4.68 -10.50 -25.43
CA LEU A 30 -3.53 -9.69 -25.00
C LEU A 30 -2.58 -9.56 -26.19
N ARG A 31 -2.11 -8.36 -26.46
CA ARG A 31 -0.99 -8.11 -27.38
C ARG A 31 0.13 -7.44 -26.64
N ARG A 32 1.35 -7.68 -27.09
CA ARG A 32 2.56 -7.06 -26.55
C ARG A 32 3.13 -6.10 -27.59
N MET A 33 3.41 -4.87 -27.18
CA MET A 33 4.13 -3.87 -27.98
C MET A 33 5.32 -3.41 -27.14
N GLY A 34 6.51 -3.95 -27.46
CA GLY A 34 7.70 -3.77 -26.63
C GLY A 34 7.57 -4.51 -25.29
N THR A 35 7.69 -3.77 -24.18
CA THR A 35 7.53 -4.28 -22.81
C THR A 35 6.10 -4.14 -22.27
N VAL A 36 5.22 -3.44 -22.99
CA VAL A 36 3.85 -3.16 -22.55
C VAL A 36 2.89 -4.18 -23.13
N GLU A 37 2.11 -4.80 -22.25
CA GLU A 37 0.97 -5.64 -22.62
C GLU A 37 -0.31 -4.81 -22.61
N TYR A 38 -1.12 -4.95 -23.66
CA TYR A 38 -2.40 -4.27 -23.77
C TYR A 38 -3.45 -5.23 -24.32
N SER A 39 -4.70 -5.07 -23.89
CA SER A 39 -5.83 -5.85 -24.37
C SER A 39 -6.39 -5.25 -25.67
N VAL A 40 -6.68 -6.11 -26.64
CA VAL A 40 -7.35 -5.74 -27.89
C VAL A 40 -8.63 -6.54 -28.12
N CYS A 41 -9.57 -5.95 -28.83
CA CYS A 41 -10.80 -6.59 -29.26
C CYS A 41 -10.53 -7.54 -30.43
N THR A 42 -10.91 -8.81 -30.29
CA THR A 42 -10.73 -9.81 -31.37
C THR A 42 -11.62 -9.56 -32.59
N ARG A 43 -12.62 -8.67 -32.49
CA ARG A 43 -13.57 -8.39 -33.57
C ARG A 43 -13.11 -7.26 -34.48
N CYS A 44 -12.66 -6.13 -33.94
CA CYS A 44 -12.27 -4.95 -34.72
C CYS A 44 -10.78 -4.61 -34.62
N GLY A 45 -10.02 -5.27 -33.73
CA GLY A 45 -8.60 -5.00 -33.52
C GLY A 45 -8.30 -3.75 -32.68
N GLY A 46 -9.31 -2.97 -32.26
CA GLY A 46 -9.13 -1.80 -31.41
C GLY A 46 -8.71 -2.16 -29.98
N THR A 47 -8.13 -1.20 -29.26
CA THR A 47 -7.78 -1.32 -27.83
C THR A 47 -9.02 -1.61 -26.99
N ALA A 48 -8.84 -2.38 -25.93
CA ALA A 48 -9.90 -2.72 -24.99
C ALA A 48 -9.46 -2.31 -23.59
N SER A 49 -10.24 -1.43 -22.95
CA SER A 49 -10.04 -1.02 -21.57
C SER A 49 -10.81 -1.92 -20.62
N VAL A 50 -10.28 -2.15 -19.42
CA VAL A 50 -10.93 -2.97 -18.39
C VAL A 50 -12.18 -2.26 -17.91
N LEU A 51 -13.32 -2.97 -17.88
CA LEU A 51 -14.54 -2.47 -17.29
C LEU A 51 -14.40 -2.47 -15.78
N LEU A 52 -14.37 -1.26 -15.24
CA LEU A 52 -14.29 -1.01 -13.82
C LEU A 52 -15.68 -0.93 -13.20
N ARG A 53 -15.82 -1.45 -11.97
CA ARG A 53 -17.02 -1.27 -11.14
C ARG A 53 -16.63 -0.77 -9.75
N PRO A 54 -17.51 -0.04 -9.05
CA PRO A 54 -17.28 0.30 -7.65
C PRO A 54 -17.12 -0.95 -6.78
N ARG A 55 -16.14 -0.94 -5.85
CA ARG A 55 -15.91 -2.01 -4.87
C ARG A 55 -17.13 -2.26 -3.98
N SER A 56 -17.93 -1.21 -3.72
CA SER A 56 -19.22 -1.25 -3.01
C SER A 56 -20.30 -2.07 -3.72
N GLY A 57 -20.12 -2.38 -5.01
CA GLY A 57 -21.04 -3.24 -5.76
C GLY A 57 -21.04 -4.70 -5.31
N ARG A 58 -20.05 -5.13 -4.53
CA ARG A 58 -20.02 -6.44 -3.86
C ARG A 58 -20.35 -6.28 -2.38
N ALA A 59 -21.26 -7.11 -1.87
CA ALA A 59 -21.66 -7.05 -0.47
C ALA A 59 -20.48 -7.28 0.48
N LEU A 60 -20.36 -6.45 1.52
CA LEU A 60 -19.35 -6.61 2.58
C LEU A 60 -19.39 -8.04 3.17
N ARG A 61 -20.60 -8.57 3.37
CA ARG A 61 -20.84 -9.90 3.93
C ARG A 61 -20.13 -11.02 3.16
N SER A 62 -20.01 -10.94 1.84
CA SER A 62 -19.34 -11.99 1.06
C SER A 62 -17.82 -11.97 1.23
N ARG A 63 -17.24 -10.85 1.64
CA ARG A 63 -15.79 -10.68 1.88
C ARG A 63 -15.39 -10.83 3.34
N LEU A 64 -16.36 -10.75 4.25
CA LEU A 64 -16.13 -10.77 5.70
C LEU A 64 -15.32 -11.99 6.16
N LEU A 65 -15.68 -13.19 5.70
CA LEU A 65 -15.01 -14.42 6.11
C LEU A 65 -13.54 -14.44 5.67
N GLU A 66 -13.25 -13.91 4.48
CA GLU A 66 -11.90 -13.82 3.94
C GLU A 66 -11.04 -12.84 4.75
N ALA A 67 -11.60 -11.67 5.09
CA ALA A 67 -10.93 -10.71 5.97
C ALA A 67 -10.63 -11.28 7.37
N LEU A 68 -11.56 -12.05 7.95
CA LEU A 68 -11.36 -12.70 9.26
C LEU A 68 -10.38 -13.89 9.21
N ARG A 69 -10.16 -14.48 8.03
CA ARG A 69 -9.17 -15.55 7.82
C ARG A 69 -7.76 -15.02 7.63
N PHE A 70 -7.59 -13.71 7.43
CA PHE A 70 -6.30 -13.08 7.22
C PHE A 70 -5.20 -13.52 8.21
N PRO A 71 -5.37 -13.52 9.55
CA PRO A 71 -4.28 -13.91 10.46
C PRO A 71 -3.85 -15.38 10.33
N PHE A 72 -4.64 -16.21 9.64
CA PHE A 72 -4.33 -17.62 9.35
C PHE A 72 -3.79 -17.84 7.93
N SER A 73 -3.72 -16.79 7.09
CA SER A 73 -3.00 -16.81 5.82
C SER A 73 -1.48 -16.87 6.05
N GLY A 74 -0.71 -17.29 5.04
CA GLY A 74 0.76 -17.28 5.13
C GLY A 74 1.35 -15.91 5.54
N PRO A 75 1.06 -14.84 4.78
CA PRO A 75 1.49 -13.48 5.14
C PRO A 75 0.98 -12.98 6.50
N GLY A 76 -0.28 -13.26 6.83
CA GLY A 76 -0.90 -12.84 8.08
C GLY A 76 -0.28 -13.53 9.30
N LEU A 77 -0.04 -14.84 9.21
CA LEU A 77 0.59 -15.63 10.26
C LEU A 77 2.04 -15.18 10.51
N GLN A 78 2.80 -14.92 9.44
CA GLN A 78 4.16 -14.39 9.55
C GLN A 78 4.19 -13.07 10.34
N ARG A 79 3.29 -12.13 10.02
CA ARG A 79 3.19 -10.84 10.75
C ARG A 79 2.74 -11.02 12.19
N LEU A 80 1.75 -11.88 12.42
CA LEU A 80 1.25 -12.16 13.75
C LEU A 80 2.37 -12.69 14.65
N VAL A 81 3.15 -13.67 14.16
CA VAL A 81 4.29 -14.24 14.89
C VAL A 81 5.39 -13.20 15.09
N ALA A 82 5.73 -12.43 14.04
CA ALA A 82 6.78 -11.41 14.13
C ALA A 82 6.46 -10.32 15.17
N VAL A 83 5.25 -9.75 15.10
CA VAL A 83 4.80 -8.72 16.05
C VAL A 83 4.70 -9.31 17.46
N SER A 84 4.12 -10.50 17.61
CA SER A 84 4.02 -11.17 18.92
C SER A 84 5.39 -11.47 19.52
N GLY A 85 6.39 -11.82 18.70
CA GLY A 85 7.77 -12.04 19.14
C GLY A 85 8.42 -10.76 19.66
N VAL A 86 8.28 -9.65 18.93
CA VAL A 86 8.77 -8.35 19.38
C VAL A 86 8.09 -7.92 20.69
N LEU A 87 6.77 -8.08 20.78
CA LEU A 87 6.03 -7.77 21.99
C LEU A 87 6.46 -8.66 23.17
N ALA A 88 6.67 -9.96 22.95
CA ALA A 88 7.14 -10.87 24.00
C ALA A 88 8.51 -10.46 24.54
N VAL A 89 9.45 -10.09 23.66
CA VAL A 89 10.77 -9.58 24.05
C VAL A 89 10.66 -8.29 24.87
N LEU A 90 9.86 -7.33 24.42
CA LEU A 90 9.66 -6.06 25.14
C LEU A 90 9.03 -6.29 26.52
N HIS A 91 8.05 -7.18 26.65
CA HIS A 91 7.46 -7.52 27.95
C HIS A 91 8.47 -8.22 28.87
N MET A 92 9.31 -9.13 28.35
CA MET A 92 10.37 -9.73 29.16
C MET A 92 11.38 -8.70 29.67
N LEU A 93 11.77 -7.73 28.84
CA LEU A 93 12.66 -6.63 29.26
C LEU A 93 12.03 -5.76 30.36
N ALA A 94 10.70 -5.67 30.39
CA ALA A 94 9.98 -4.92 31.41
C ALA A 94 10.08 -5.56 32.81
N VAL A 95 10.24 -6.89 32.92
CA VAL A 95 10.26 -7.62 34.21
C VAL A 95 11.54 -7.35 35.03
N GLY A 96 12.67 -7.02 34.39
CA GLY A 96 13.98 -6.97 35.07
C GLY A 96 14.23 -5.77 35.99
N VAL A 97 13.86 -4.54 35.59
CA VAL A 97 14.18 -3.30 36.34
C VAL A 97 12.95 -2.38 36.40
N ARG A 98 12.38 -2.20 37.60
CA ARG A 98 11.15 -1.38 37.82
C ARG A 98 11.23 0.04 37.23
N ILE A 99 12.37 0.71 37.31
CA ILE A 99 12.57 2.07 36.76
C ILE A 99 12.59 2.06 35.22
N LEU A 100 13.01 0.94 34.62
CA LEU A 100 13.08 0.79 33.17
C LEU A 100 11.76 0.32 32.55
N HIS A 101 10.73 -0.02 33.34
CA HIS A 101 9.46 -0.62 32.87
C HIS A 101 8.66 0.27 31.90
N VAL A 102 8.75 1.60 32.04
CA VAL A 102 7.96 2.54 31.22
C VAL A 102 8.36 2.50 29.75
N LEU A 103 9.66 2.47 29.45
CA LEU A 103 10.17 2.49 28.08
C LEU A 103 9.78 1.26 27.23
N PRO A 104 9.99 0.00 27.65
CA PRO A 104 9.59 -1.16 26.87
C PRO A 104 8.08 -1.25 26.71
N MET A 105 7.30 -0.81 27.71
CA MET A 105 5.84 -0.76 27.60
C MET A 105 5.35 0.29 26.61
N THR A 106 5.96 1.49 26.58
CA THR A 106 5.60 2.50 25.57
C THR A 106 5.99 2.06 24.17
N LEU A 107 7.15 1.41 24.01
CA LEU A 107 7.57 0.80 22.75
C LEU A 107 6.63 -0.34 22.32
N ALA A 108 6.22 -1.22 23.25
CA ALA A 108 5.31 -2.31 22.96
C ALA A 108 3.94 -1.79 22.51
N LEU A 109 3.42 -0.77 23.21
CA LEU A 109 2.19 -0.09 22.84
C LEU A 109 2.25 0.47 21.42
N GLY A 110 3.33 1.16 21.06
CA GLY A 110 3.45 1.75 19.73
C GLY A 110 3.75 0.72 18.63
N VAL A 111 4.51 -0.36 18.90
CA VAL A 111 4.65 -1.50 17.97
C VAL A 111 3.27 -2.10 17.67
N PHE A 112 2.47 -2.38 18.71
CA PHE A 112 1.13 -2.95 18.55
C PHE A 112 0.23 -2.06 17.69
N TRP A 113 0.11 -0.76 18.04
CA TRP A 113 -0.79 0.14 17.32
C TRP A 113 -0.29 0.48 15.91
N SER A 114 1.02 0.56 15.70
CA SER A 114 1.61 0.74 14.37
C SER A 114 1.27 -0.45 13.46
N ALA A 115 1.47 -1.68 13.96
CA ALA A 115 1.08 -2.89 13.24
C ALA A 115 -0.43 -2.94 12.97
N PHE A 116 -1.26 -2.62 13.96
CA PHE A 116 -2.71 -2.56 13.81
C PHE A 116 -3.13 -1.58 12.69
N PHE A 117 -2.64 -0.34 12.71
CA PHE A 117 -2.99 0.65 11.68
C PHE A 117 -2.35 0.37 10.32
N ALA A 118 -1.19 -0.28 10.27
CA ALA A 118 -0.60 -0.76 9.02
C ALA A 118 -1.49 -1.85 8.38
N LEU A 119 -2.02 -2.79 9.18
CA LEU A 119 -2.95 -3.81 8.72
C LEU A 119 -4.27 -3.23 8.22
N VAL A 120 -4.85 -2.25 8.94
CA VAL A 120 -6.06 -1.56 8.47
C VAL A 120 -5.82 -0.93 7.09
N ARG A 121 -4.71 -0.23 6.92
CA ARG A 121 -4.37 0.46 5.65
C ARG A 121 -4.05 -0.52 4.53
N GLY A 122 -3.28 -1.58 4.79
CA GLY A 122 -2.99 -2.62 3.79
C GLY A 122 -4.27 -3.33 3.32
N ALA A 123 -5.14 -3.71 4.27
CA ALA A 123 -6.44 -4.30 3.93
C ALA A 123 -7.36 -3.32 3.19
N ALA A 124 -7.28 -2.01 3.47
CA ALA A 124 -8.02 -0.98 2.73
C ALA A 124 -7.61 -0.86 1.26
N ARG A 125 -6.33 -1.12 0.94
CA ARG A 125 -5.83 -1.13 -0.45
C ARG A 125 -6.23 -2.40 -1.20
N GLY A 126 -6.39 -3.51 -0.47
CA GLY A 126 -6.64 -4.84 -1.04
C GLY A 126 -5.36 -5.58 -1.35
N ASP A 127 -4.24 -5.20 -0.73
CA ASP A 127 -2.95 -5.84 -0.94
C ASP A 127 -2.95 -7.22 -0.29
N ALA A 128 -2.60 -8.27 -1.06
CA ALA A 128 -2.47 -9.63 -0.53
C ALA A 128 -1.34 -9.72 0.51
N ASP A 129 -0.32 -8.88 0.34
CA ASP A 129 0.78 -8.71 1.26
C ASP A 129 0.72 -7.30 1.85
N PRO A 130 0.13 -7.11 3.06
CA PRO A 130 0.04 -5.78 3.63
C PRO A 130 1.43 -5.12 3.78
N GLU A 131 1.53 -3.81 3.86
CA GLU A 131 2.84 -3.21 4.16
C GLU A 131 3.22 -3.49 5.62
N GLY A 132 4.49 -3.81 5.88
CA GLY A 132 5.02 -3.82 7.24
C GLY A 132 5.09 -2.39 7.80
N PRO A 133 5.08 -2.19 9.12
CA PRO A 133 5.44 -0.90 9.69
C PRO A 133 6.86 -0.54 9.22
N GLY A 134 7.01 0.62 8.56
CA GLY A 134 8.34 1.19 8.37
C GLY A 134 8.89 1.50 9.75
N PHE A 135 10.07 1.02 10.13
CA PHE A 135 10.70 1.34 11.41
C PHE A 135 11.85 2.32 11.18
N THR A 136 11.63 3.34 10.33
CA THR A 136 12.67 4.30 9.96
C THR A 136 12.80 5.42 10.99
N SER A 137 11.70 5.78 11.67
CA SER A 137 11.63 6.80 12.71
C SER A 137 10.85 6.31 13.91
N LEU A 138 11.52 6.18 15.06
CA LEU A 138 10.90 5.75 16.31
C LEU A 138 9.67 6.61 16.70
N VAL A 139 9.74 7.92 16.45
CA VAL A 139 8.66 8.82 16.84
C VAL A 139 7.46 8.68 15.90
N GLN A 140 7.71 8.76 14.58
CA GLN A 140 6.62 8.76 13.59
C GLN A 140 6.00 7.38 13.40
N ASP A 141 6.80 6.32 13.48
CA ASP A 141 6.37 4.97 13.15
C ASP A 141 5.94 4.15 14.37
N ASN A 142 6.30 4.56 15.59
CA ASN A 142 5.99 3.81 16.80
C ASN A 142 5.24 4.70 17.82
N LEU A 143 5.85 5.79 18.29
CA LEU A 143 5.25 6.61 19.36
C LEU A 143 3.93 7.26 18.95
N VAL A 144 3.86 7.90 17.77
CA VAL A 144 2.65 8.59 17.30
C VAL A 144 1.48 7.62 17.09
N PRO A 145 1.63 6.46 16.40
CA PRO A 145 0.60 5.43 16.33
C PRO A 145 0.17 4.92 17.72
N GLY A 146 1.13 4.68 18.62
CA GLY A 146 0.88 4.24 20.00
C GLY A 146 0.01 5.21 20.78
N LEU A 147 0.39 6.50 20.79
CA LEU A 147 -0.38 7.56 21.45
C LEU A 147 -1.75 7.75 20.82
N ARG A 148 -1.87 7.60 19.49
CA ARG A 148 -3.15 7.72 18.80
C ARG A 148 -4.10 6.59 19.19
N GLY A 149 -3.65 5.34 19.11
CA GLY A 149 -4.46 4.18 19.44
C GLY A 149 -4.86 4.17 20.92
N LEU A 150 -3.93 4.49 21.82
CA LEU A 150 -4.21 4.66 23.25
C LEU A 150 -5.21 5.79 23.49
N GLY A 151 -4.98 6.97 22.93
CA GLY A 151 -5.83 8.14 23.13
C GLY A 151 -7.25 7.92 22.63
N VAL A 152 -7.43 7.22 21.51
CA VAL A 152 -8.75 6.86 20.99
C VAL A 152 -9.43 5.83 21.89
N THR A 153 -8.71 4.78 22.29
CA THR A 153 -9.28 3.75 23.18
C THR A 153 -9.70 4.34 24.52
N VAL A 154 -8.82 5.08 25.19
CA VAL A 154 -9.11 5.77 26.46
C VAL A 154 -10.22 6.79 26.27
N GLY A 155 -10.20 7.57 25.19
CA GLY A 155 -11.21 8.60 24.91
C GLY A 155 -12.62 8.04 24.73
N VAL A 156 -12.76 6.91 24.05
CA VAL A 156 -14.05 6.23 23.88
C VAL A 156 -14.59 5.69 25.20
N PHE A 157 -13.72 5.18 26.08
CA PHE A 157 -14.10 4.68 27.40
C PHE A 157 -14.08 5.75 28.50
N LEU A 158 -13.77 7.01 28.18
CA LEU A 158 -13.63 8.09 29.14
C LEU A 158 -14.87 8.27 30.05
N PRO A 159 -16.12 8.19 29.55
CA PRO A 159 -17.30 8.29 30.42
C PRO A 159 -17.38 7.16 31.45
N ALA A 160 -17.06 5.92 31.06
CA ALA A 160 -17.05 4.78 31.97
C ALA A 160 -15.91 4.89 32.99
N LEU A 161 -14.72 5.30 32.55
CA LEU A 161 -13.57 5.53 33.42
C LEU A 161 -13.84 6.67 34.43
N ALA A 162 -14.49 7.75 34.00
CA ALA A 162 -14.90 8.84 34.89
C ALA A 162 -15.92 8.37 35.94
N ARG A 163 -16.89 7.52 35.54
CA ARG A 163 -17.84 6.91 36.47
C ARG A 163 -17.12 6.02 37.49
N ALA A 164 -16.23 5.14 37.05
CA ALA A 164 -15.43 4.31 37.94
C ALA A 164 -14.60 5.15 38.91
N TRP A 165 -13.95 6.22 38.42
CA TRP A 165 -13.16 7.13 39.25
C TRP A 165 -13.98 7.81 40.35
N HIS A 166 -15.24 8.14 40.07
CA HIS A 166 -16.15 8.74 41.05
C HIS A 166 -16.63 7.76 42.13
N LEU A 167 -16.76 6.47 41.79
CA LEU A 167 -17.18 5.43 42.74
C LEU A 167 -16.04 4.99 43.67
N LEU A 168 -14.80 5.15 43.24
CA LEU A 168 -13.64 4.73 44.01
C LEU A 168 -13.35 5.71 45.17
N PRO A 169 -12.92 5.22 46.35
CA PRO A 169 -12.57 6.08 47.47
C PRO A 169 -11.42 7.04 47.10
N PRO A 170 -11.34 8.24 47.71
CA PRO A 170 -10.22 9.14 47.49
C PRO A 170 -8.90 8.48 47.93
N VAL A 171 -7.83 8.70 47.17
CA VAL A 171 -6.49 8.16 47.44
C VAL A 171 -5.45 9.28 47.49
N SER A 172 -4.35 9.03 48.20
CA SER A 172 -3.18 9.90 48.17
C SER A 172 -2.55 9.97 46.77
N GLY A 173 -1.65 10.92 46.52
CA GLY A 173 -1.04 11.13 45.20
C GLY A 173 -0.40 9.87 44.60
N PHE A 174 0.28 9.05 45.42
CA PHE A 174 0.84 7.78 44.95
C PHE A 174 -0.24 6.75 44.57
N GLY A 175 -1.39 6.74 45.26
CA GLY A 175 -2.50 5.86 44.93
C GLY A 175 -3.14 6.16 43.58
N VAL A 176 -3.08 7.42 43.11
CA VAL A 176 -3.50 7.79 41.74
C VAL A 176 -2.63 7.09 40.70
N ILE A 177 -1.31 7.06 40.91
CA ILE A 177 -0.36 6.41 40.00
C ILE A 177 -0.62 4.90 39.95
N VAL A 178 -0.82 4.27 41.10
CA VAL A 178 -1.14 2.82 41.17
C VAL A 178 -2.42 2.51 40.40
N ARG A 179 -3.48 3.33 40.55
CA ARG A 179 -4.74 3.15 39.79
C ARG A 179 -4.56 3.24 38.28
N LEU A 180 -3.68 4.14 37.83
CA LEU A 180 -3.38 4.31 36.40
C LEU A 180 -2.52 3.18 35.84
N LEU A 181 -1.59 2.63 36.63
CA LEU A 181 -0.73 1.52 36.20
C LEU A 181 -1.46 0.18 36.19
N TYR A 182 -2.45 -0.02 37.07
CA TYR A 182 -3.21 -1.26 37.20
C TYR A 182 -4.72 -1.01 37.01
N PRO A 183 -5.15 -0.62 35.79
CA PRO A 183 -6.54 -0.24 35.54
C PRO A 183 -7.49 -1.42 35.72
N LEU A 184 -7.10 -2.64 35.33
CA LEU A 184 -7.95 -3.83 35.45
C LEU A 184 -8.28 -4.15 36.92
N GLU A 185 -7.28 -4.15 37.80
CA GLU A 185 -7.50 -4.36 39.24
C GLU A 185 -8.38 -3.26 39.84
N THR A 186 -8.14 -2.01 39.42
CA THR A 186 -8.91 -0.85 39.85
C THR A 186 -10.38 -0.93 39.43
N LEU A 187 -10.67 -1.44 38.24
CA LEU A 187 -12.03 -1.59 37.71
C LEU A 187 -12.76 -2.82 38.28
N TRP A 188 -12.06 -3.74 38.96
CA TRP A 188 -12.64 -4.96 39.52
C TRP A 188 -13.14 -4.83 40.97
N VAL A 189 -13.10 -3.62 41.54
CA VAL A 189 -13.61 -3.31 42.88
C VAL A 189 -15.13 -3.56 42.93
N PRO A 190 -15.69 -4.16 44.01
CA PRO A 190 -17.11 -4.50 44.10
C PRO A 190 -18.07 -3.36 43.78
N ASP A 191 -17.75 -2.13 44.20
CA ASP A 191 -18.57 -0.93 43.95
C ASP A 191 -18.69 -0.60 42.45
N VAL A 192 -17.58 -0.70 41.71
CA VAL A 192 -17.57 -0.46 40.25
C VAL A 192 -18.25 -1.61 39.51
N ARG A 193 -17.94 -2.84 39.91
CA ARG A 193 -18.50 -4.05 39.29
C ARG A 193 -20.03 -4.14 39.47
N GLY A 194 -20.56 -3.65 40.59
CA GLY A 194 -21.99 -3.63 40.89
C GLY A 194 -22.76 -2.49 40.23
N ASP A 195 -22.09 -1.48 39.65
CA ASP A 195 -22.73 -0.30 39.09
C ASP A 195 -23.24 -0.54 37.65
N PRO A 196 -24.56 -0.57 37.40
CA PRO A 196 -25.10 -0.83 36.06
C PRO A 196 -24.78 0.30 35.08
N LEU A 197 -24.62 1.54 35.57
CA LEU A 197 -24.31 2.69 34.72
C LEU A 197 -22.90 2.59 34.14
N PHE A 198 -21.91 2.18 34.94
CA PHE A 198 -20.55 1.89 34.46
C PHE A 198 -20.58 0.90 33.29
N TRP A 199 -21.26 -0.25 33.45
CA TRP A 199 -21.35 -1.27 32.40
C TRP A 199 -22.12 -0.78 31.17
N GLY A 200 -23.17 0.02 31.35
CA GLY A 200 -23.88 0.66 30.23
C GLY A 200 -22.99 1.60 29.42
N LEU A 201 -22.18 2.42 30.09
CA LEU A 201 -21.22 3.33 29.45
C LEU A 201 -20.07 2.56 28.79
N ALA A 202 -19.56 1.50 29.43
CA ALA A 202 -18.53 0.63 28.86
C ALA A 202 -19.07 -0.11 27.61
N GLY A 203 -20.30 -0.61 27.65
CA GLY A 203 -20.96 -1.23 26.51
C GLY A 203 -21.14 -0.24 25.34
N LEU A 204 -21.56 1.00 25.64
CA LEU A 204 -21.64 2.05 24.62
C LEU A 204 -20.28 2.38 24.01
N GLY A 205 -19.23 2.47 24.85
CA GLY A 205 -17.85 2.64 24.40
C GLY A 205 -17.41 1.51 23.47
N LEU A 206 -17.72 0.25 23.82
CA LEU A 206 -17.39 -0.91 22.98
C LEU A 206 -18.08 -0.88 21.61
N LEU A 207 -19.36 -0.49 21.57
CA LEU A 207 -20.11 -0.32 20.31
C LEU A 207 -19.54 0.81 19.44
N TRP A 208 -18.96 1.82 20.07
CA TRP A 208 -18.41 3.00 19.43
C TRP A 208 -16.97 2.83 18.94
N LEU A 209 -16.19 2.02 19.65
CA LEU A 209 -14.77 1.78 19.42
C LEU A 209 -14.39 1.45 17.97
N PRO A 210 -15.06 0.54 17.22
CA PRO A 210 -14.64 0.22 15.86
C PRO A 210 -14.60 1.44 14.94
N TRP A 211 -15.54 2.36 15.10
CA TRP A 211 -15.64 3.55 14.27
C TRP A 211 -14.61 4.61 14.64
N ALA A 212 -14.34 4.77 15.94
CA ALA A 212 -13.27 5.65 16.40
C ALA A 212 -11.90 5.13 15.93
N LEU A 213 -11.66 3.81 15.97
CA LEU A 213 -10.44 3.19 15.46
C LEU A 213 -10.32 3.30 13.93
N LEU A 214 -11.43 3.13 13.20
CA LEU A 214 -11.50 3.35 11.75
C LEU A 214 -11.07 4.78 11.40
N LEU A 215 -11.63 5.78 12.09
CA LEU A 215 -11.26 7.19 11.92
C LEU A 215 -9.82 7.48 12.36
N ALA A 216 -9.30 6.80 13.39
CA ALA A 216 -7.91 6.93 13.81
C ALA A 216 -6.93 6.39 12.76
N ALA A 217 -7.34 5.37 12.02
CA ALA A 217 -6.57 4.79 10.93
C ALA A 217 -6.54 5.68 9.68
N THR A 218 -7.63 6.42 9.41
CA THR A 218 -7.72 7.33 8.25
C THR A 218 -7.27 8.76 8.53
N SER A 219 -7.36 9.23 9.77
CA SER A 219 -7.08 10.62 10.14
C SER A 219 -5.83 10.79 11.01
N GLN A 220 -5.21 11.96 10.93
CA GLN A 220 -3.99 12.24 11.69
C GLN A 220 -4.24 12.64 13.16
N SER A 221 -5.46 13.08 13.53
CA SER A 221 -5.74 13.63 14.86
C SER A 221 -6.71 12.78 15.69
N VAL A 222 -6.38 12.58 16.97
CA VAL A 222 -7.20 11.84 17.95
C VAL A 222 -8.56 12.51 18.15
N LEU A 223 -8.59 13.85 18.18
CA LEU A 223 -9.83 14.61 18.37
C LEU A 223 -10.83 14.42 17.23
N ALA A 224 -10.35 14.25 16.00
CA ALA A 224 -11.21 13.93 14.87
C ALA A 224 -11.84 12.54 15.01
N ALA A 225 -11.06 11.55 15.48
CA ALA A 225 -11.52 10.18 15.70
C ALA A 225 -12.53 10.07 16.85
N LEU A 226 -12.41 10.91 17.87
CA LEU A 226 -13.35 10.98 19.00
C LEU A 226 -14.58 11.85 18.74
N ASN A 227 -14.68 12.50 17.58
CA ASN A 227 -15.79 13.39 17.28
C ASN A 227 -17.09 12.60 17.02
N PRO A 228 -18.16 12.83 17.81
CA PRO A 228 -19.42 12.11 17.67
C PRO A 228 -20.08 12.29 16.30
N LEU A 229 -20.01 13.50 15.75
CA LEU A 229 -20.64 13.83 14.47
C LEU A 229 -19.97 13.13 13.30
N ARG A 230 -18.63 13.02 13.32
CA ARG A 230 -17.88 12.31 12.27
C ARG A 230 -18.16 10.82 12.31
N THR A 231 -18.17 10.23 13.49
CA THR A 231 -18.49 8.81 13.67
C THR A 231 -19.92 8.49 13.23
N LEU A 232 -20.90 9.33 13.58
CA LEU A 232 -22.27 9.21 13.07
C LEU A 232 -22.34 9.37 11.55
N GLY A 233 -21.51 10.24 10.98
CA GLY A 233 -21.31 10.35 9.54
C GLY A 233 -20.83 9.04 8.91
N CYS A 234 -19.81 8.41 9.50
CA CYS A 234 -19.31 7.10 9.06
C CYS A 234 -20.39 6.01 9.15
N LEU A 235 -21.11 5.94 10.26
CA LEU A 235 -22.21 5.00 10.46
C LEU A 235 -23.28 5.16 9.36
N ARG A 236 -23.67 6.40 9.05
CA ARG A 236 -24.64 6.69 7.98
C ARG A 236 -24.10 6.36 6.59
N ALA A 237 -22.83 6.65 6.33
CA ALA A 237 -22.18 6.35 5.06
C ALA A 237 -22.10 4.85 4.78
N VAL A 238 -21.81 4.04 5.80
CA VAL A 238 -21.74 2.57 5.69
C VAL A 238 -23.14 1.92 5.68
N GLY A 239 -24.14 2.56 6.30
CA GLY A 239 -25.54 2.11 6.25
C GLY A 239 -25.78 0.81 7.01
N LEU A 240 -26.49 -0.15 6.38
CA LEU A 240 -26.86 -1.42 7.03
C LEU A 240 -25.67 -2.29 7.42
N ASP A 241 -24.56 -2.19 6.67
CA ASP A 241 -23.33 -2.91 6.97
C ASP A 241 -22.71 -2.47 8.30
N ALA A 242 -23.06 -1.29 8.81
CA ALA A 242 -22.52 -0.78 10.07
C ALA A 242 -22.90 -1.67 11.26
N GLY A 243 -24.16 -2.13 11.32
CA GLY A 243 -24.60 -3.06 12.37
C GLY A 243 -23.85 -4.38 12.32
N LEU A 244 -23.58 -4.91 11.12
CA LEU A 244 -22.79 -6.12 10.93
C LEU A 244 -21.34 -5.94 11.42
N VAL A 245 -20.68 -4.85 11.01
CA VAL A 245 -19.30 -4.53 11.43
C VAL A 245 -19.20 -4.41 12.94
N THR A 246 -20.09 -3.63 13.57
CA THR A 246 -20.10 -3.45 15.03
C THR A 246 -20.37 -4.78 15.73
N GLY A 247 -21.34 -5.57 15.27
CA GLY A 247 -21.65 -6.88 15.86
C GLY A 247 -20.47 -7.85 15.80
N VAL A 248 -19.80 -7.95 14.65
CA VAL A 248 -18.59 -8.79 14.49
C VAL A 248 -17.46 -8.26 15.36
N PHE A 249 -17.25 -6.94 15.42
CA PHE A 249 -16.21 -6.34 16.25
C PHE A 249 -16.43 -6.63 17.75
N VAL A 250 -17.67 -6.52 18.24
CA VAL A 250 -18.02 -6.88 19.62
C VAL A 250 -17.74 -8.35 19.89
N LEU A 251 -18.11 -9.24 18.96
CA LEU A 251 -17.81 -10.67 19.07
C LEU A 251 -16.28 -10.91 19.16
N LEU A 252 -15.50 -10.27 18.29
CA LEU A 252 -14.03 -10.36 18.33
C LEU A 252 -13.47 -9.83 19.66
N ALA A 253 -14.03 -8.76 20.22
CA ALA A 253 -13.62 -8.23 21.52
C ALA A 253 -13.93 -9.18 22.68
N LEU A 254 -15.09 -9.87 22.65
CA LEU A 254 -15.43 -10.89 23.64
C LEU A 254 -14.49 -12.10 23.54
N VAL A 255 -14.23 -12.59 22.33
CA VAL A 255 -13.27 -13.68 22.10
C VAL A 255 -11.86 -13.26 22.53
N HIS A 256 -11.47 -12.01 22.27
CA HIS A 256 -10.20 -11.45 22.72
C HIS A 256 -10.07 -11.49 24.25
N GLY A 257 -11.12 -11.09 24.99
CA GLY A 257 -11.14 -11.19 26.45
C GLY A 257 -10.92 -12.63 26.94
N GLY A 258 -11.57 -13.60 26.30
CA GLY A 258 -11.36 -15.03 26.60
C GLY A 258 -9.95 -15.53 26.30
N LEU A 259 -9.39 -15.16 25.14
CA LEU A 259 -8.02 -15.50 24.77
C LEU A 259 -6.98 -14.83 25.68
N HIS A 260 -7.22 -13.59 26.09
CA HIS A 260 -6.36 -12.87 27.02
C HIS A 260 -6.34 -13.54 28.40
N TRP A 261 -7.50 -14.01 28.89
CA TRP A 261 -7.56 -14.81 30.10
C TRP A 261 -6.82 -16.14 29.94
N GLY A 262 -7.00 -16.85 28.83
CA GLY A 262 -6.24 -18.07 28.54
C GLY A 262 -4.73 -17.84 28.45
N ALA A 263 -4.31 -16.71 27.87
CA ALA A 263 -2.91 -16.31 27.78
C ALA A 263 -2.28 -16.10 29.17
N ALA A 264 -3.03 -15.61 30.16
CA ALA A 264 -2.54 -15.52 31.53
C ALA A 264 -2.19 -16.90 32.11
N GLY A 265 -3.01 -17.93 31.86
CA GLY A 265 -2.72 -19.31 32.26
C GLY A 265 -1.53 -19.93 31.51
N VAL A 266 -1.30 -19.55 30.24
CA VAL A 266 -0.12 -20.02 29.48
C VAL A 266 1.19 -19.47 30.06
N VAL A 267 1.18 -18.24 30.57
CA VAL A 267 2.36 -17.62 31.21
C VAL A 267 2.77 -18.36 32.49
N GLU A 268 1.84 -19.03 33.17
CA GLU A 268 2.12 -19.83 34.38
C GLU A 268 2.87 -21.14 34.09
N LEU A 269 2.99 -21.59 32.83
CA LEU A 269 3.65 -22.85 32.48
C LEU A 269 5.19 -22.83 32.58
N GLU A 270 5.79 -21.71 33.02
CA GLU A 270 7.24 -21.51 33.27
C GLU A 270 8.18 -21.90 32.10
N LEU A 271 7.68 -22.09 30.88
CA LEU A 271 8.51 -22.33 29.70
C LEU A 271 9.18 -21.00 29.30
N PRO A 272 10.51 -20.88 29.39
CA PRO A 272 11.20 -19.63 29.08
C PRO A 272 10.96 -19.26 27.62
N PHE A 273 10.61 -17.99 27.36
CA PHE A 273 10.28 -17.42 26.05
C PHE A 273 9.03 -17.97 25.35
N ALA A 274 8.85 -19.28 25.26
CA ALA A 274 7.75 -19.92 24.52
C ALA A 274 6.38 -19.55 25.10
N SER A 275 6.23 -19.55 26.43
CA SER A 275 4.98 -19.15 27.10
C SER A 275 4.60 -17.70 26.76
N GLY A 276 5.55 -16.78 26.84
CA GLY A 276 5.37 -15.37 26.49
C GLY A 276 5.00 -15.17 25.02
N LEU A 277 5.68 -15.86 24.10
CA LEU A 277 5.36 -15.79 22.67
C LEU A 277 3.94 -16.30 22.39
N ILE A 278 3.58 -17.46 22.92
CA ILE A 278 2.23 -18.04 22.73
C ILE A 278 1.17 -17.12 23.31
N ALA A 279 1.39 -16.58 24.52
CA ALA A 279 0.48 -15.63 25.16
C ALA A 279 0.27 -14.37 24.30
N GLN A 280 1.32 -13.83 23.68
CA GLN A 280 1.22 -12.69 22.77
C GLN A 280 0.50 -13.04 21.47
N VAL A 281 0.78 -14.22 20.88
CA VAL A 281 0.06 -14.70 19.69
C VAL A 281 -1.45 -14.80 19.95
N LEU A 282 -1.84 -15.41 21.07
CA LEU A 282 -3.25 -15.53 21.48
C LEU A 282 -3.90 -14.15 21.69
N THR A 283 -3.17 -13.22 22.32
CA THR A 283 -3.67 -11.87 22.60
C THR A 283 -3.80 -11.04 21.32
N CYS A 284 -2.86 -11.14 20.38
CA CYS A 284 -2.86 -10.35 19.14
C CYS A 284 -3.79 -10.88 18.04
N LEU A 285 -4.22 -12.15 18.10
CA LEU A 285 -5.01 -12.80 17.06
C LEU A 285 -6.32 -12.06 16.73
N MET A 286 -7.07 -11.67 17.76
CA MET A 286 -8.37 -10.97 17.59
C MET A 286 -8.20 -9.52 17.17
N PRO A 287 -7.29 -8.70 17.75
CA PRO A 287 -6.98 -7.38 17.23
C PRO A 287 -6.56 -7.36 15.76
N PHE A 288 -5.79 -8.36 15.29
CA PHE A 288 -5.42 -8.45 13.89
C PHE A 288 -6.64 -8.73 12.99
N SER A 289 -7.51 -9.64 13.43
CA SER A 289 -8.79 -9.89 12.75
C SER A 289 -9.67 -8.64 12.71
N ALA A 290 -9.67 -7.85 13.80
CA ALA A 290 -10.39 -6.59 13.89
C ALA A 290 -9.80 -5.53 12.95
N ALA A 291 -8.47 -5.45 12.84
CA ALA A 291 -7.79 -4.57 11.89
C ALA A 291 -8.16 -4.92 10.44
N SER A 292 -8.17 -6.20 10.08
CA SER A 292 -8.61 -6.67 8.75
C SER A 292 -10.08 -6.37 8.49
N LEU A 293 -10.95 -6.49 9.49
CA LEU A 293 -12.36 -6.09 9.40
C LEU A 293 -12.50 -4.58 9.11
N LEU A 294 -11.80 -3.73 9.87
CA LEU A 294 -11.85 -2.27 9.67
C LEU A 294 -11.26 -1.87 8.32
N GLY A 295 -10.17 -2.52 7.89
CA GLY A 295 -9.60 -2.31 6.56
C GLY A 295 -10.55 -2.73 5.45
N LEU A 296 -11.30 -3.82 5.62
CA LEU A 296 -12.34 -4.22 4.67
C LEU A 296 -13.46 -3.17 4.56
N VAL A 297 -13.83 -2.51 5.66
CA VAL A 297 -14.80 -1.39 5.61
C VAL A 297 -14.26 -0.25 4.76
N LEU A 298 -12.99 0.13 4.95
CA LEU A 298 -12.35 1.14 4.09
C LEU A 298 -12.23 0.68 2.64
N TYR A 299 -11.96 -0.60 2.39
CA TYR A 299 -11.85 -1.16 1.05
C TYR A 299 -13.18 -1.05 0.27
N VAL A 300 -14.31 -1.31 0.94
CA VAL A 300 -15.65 -1.32 0.32
C VAL A 300 -16.27 0.07 0.27
N HIS A 301 -16.17 0.84 1.35
CA HIS A 301 -16.91 2.10 1.58
C HIS A 301 -15.99 3.33 1.70
N GLY A 302 -14.71 3.20 1.34
CA GLY A 302 -13.74 4.27 1.54
C GLY A 302 -14.01 5.53 0.71
N ASP A 303 -14.71 5.42 -0.41
CA ASP A 303 -15.17 6.57 -1.21
C ASP A 303 -16.22 7.39 -0.43
N ALA A 304 -17.21 6.71 0.15
CA ALA A 304 -18.24 7.33 0.97
C ALA A 304 -17.68 7.91 2.28
N LEU A 305 -16.57 7.35 2.78
CA LEU A 305 -15.86 7.82 3.97
C LEU A 305 -14.83 8.93 3.67
N GLY A 306 -14.60 9.27 2.40
CA GLY A 306 -13.61 10.26 1.99
C GLY A 306 -12.16 9.84 2.24
N TYR A 307 -11.88 8.53 2.23
CA TYR A 307 -10.54 7.99 2.46
C TYR A 307 -9.61 8.20 1.26
N LEU A 308 -10.08 7.90 0.05
CA LEU A 308 -9.36 8.12 -1.22
C LEU A 308 -10.34 8.69 -2.29
N PRO A 309 -9.83 9.21 -3.41
CA PRO A 309 -10.66 9.55 -4.57
C PRO A 309 -11.52 8.36 -5.05
N ALA A 310 -12.75 8.63 -5.48
CA ALA A 310 -13.69 7.59 -5.94
C ALA A 310 -13.14 6.68 -7.07
N ARG A 311 -12.24 7.21 -7.91
CA ARG A 311 -11.58 6.45 -8.99
C ARG A 311 -10.69 5.31 -8.48
N ASP A 312 -10.19 5.41 -7.25
CA ASP A 312 -9.31 4.39 -6.64
C ASP A 312 -10.13 3.24 -6.00
N PHE A 313 -11.44 3.43 -5.83
CA PHE A 313 -12.39 2.40 -5.35
C PHE A 313 -13.05 1.64 -6.49
N LEU A 314 -12.42 1.65 -7.65
CA LEU A 314 -12.82 0.88 -8.80
C LEU A 314 -12.05 -0.44 -8.85
N GLU A 315 -12.74 -1.53 -9.14
CA GLU A 315 -12.16 -2.86 -9.33
C GLU A 315 -12.56 -3.42 -10.70
N PRO A 316 -11.72 -4.28 -11.32
CA PRO A 316 -12.11 -5.01 -12.52
C PRO A 316 -13.41 -5.79 -12.31
N THR A 317 -14.35 -5.68 -13.25
CA THR A 317 -15.67 -6.32 -13.13
C THR A 317 -15.56 -7.85 -13.00
N LEU A 318 -14.54 -8.45 -13.61
CA LEU A 318 -14.24 -9.88 -13.56
C LEU A 318 -13.13 -10.25 -12.56
N GLY A 319 -12.71 -9.34 -11.67
CA GLY A 319 -11.58 -9.56 -10.76
C GLY A 319 -10.29 -9.89 -11.53
N ASP A 320 -9.57 -10.93 -11.10
CA ASP A 320 -8.28 -11.34 -11.68
C ASP A 320 -8.42 -12.26 -12.90
N THR A 321 -9.60 -12.32 -13.52
CA THR A 321 -9.82 -13.15 -14.71
C THR A 321 -9.03 -12.58 -15.89
N ALA A 322 -7.96 -13.25 -16.29
CA ALA A 322 -7.18 -12.89 -17.47
C ALA A 322 -7.93 -13.21 -18.78
N PRO A 323 -7.62 -12.51 -19.89
CA PRO A 323 -8.07 -12.91 -21.22
C PRO A 323 -7.63 -14.33 -21.57
N GLN A 324 -8.49 -15.11 -22.22
CA GLN A 324 -8.19 -16.50 -22.57
C GLN A 324 -7.16 -16.59 -23.70
N ARG A 325 -7.15 -15.61 -24.60
CA ARG A 325 -6.16 -15.50 -25.66
C ARG A 325 -4.96 -14.73 -25.13
N VAL A 326 -4.13 -15.46 -24.41
CA VAL A 326 -2.78 -15.00 -24.10
C VAL A 326 -2.00 -15.09 -25.41
N PRO A 327 -1.25 -14.05 -25.79
CA PRO A 327 -0.38 -14.12 -26.95
C PRO A 327 0.50 -15.33 -26.74
N THR A 328 0.65 -16.16 -27.79
CA THR A 328 1.64 -17.25 -27.76
C THR A 328 2.91 -16.62 -27.24
N ALA A 329 3.29 -16.99 -26.00
CA ALA A 329 4.53 -16.51 -25.40
C ALA A 329 5.56 -16.68 -26.49
N LEU A 330 6.24 -15.58 -26.87
CA LEU A 330 7.21 -15.53 -27.95
C LEU A 330 8.07 -16.77 -27.75
N ARG A 331 7.72 -17.82 -28.48
CA ARG A 331 8.35 -19.11 -28.31
C ARG A 331 9.75 -18.74 -28.73
N GLU A 332 10.73 -18.91 -27.84
CA GLU A 332 12.06 -19.27 -28.31
C GLU A 332 11.78 -20.29 -29.40
N PHE A 333 11.96 -19.86 -30.65
CA PHE A 333 11.44 -20.57 -31.80
C PHE A 333 11.85 -22.04 -31.61
N PRO A 334 10.92 -23.01 -31.51
CA PRO A 334 11.30 -24.41 -31.47
C PRO A 334 11.78 -24.74 -32.89
N GLY A 335 13.08 -24.54 -33.12
CA GLY A 335 13.68 -24.47 -34.44
C GLY A 335 14.69 -23.33 -34.63
N LEU A 336 14.90 -22.43 -33.67
CA LEU A 336 16.17 -21.73 -33.59
C LEU A 336 17.21 -22.79 -33.21
N PRO A 337 18.20 -23.07 -34.09
CA PRO A 337 19.30 -23.92 -33.71
C PRO A 337 19.93 -23.35 -32.43
N SER A 338 20.38 -24.23 -31.54
CA SER A 338 21.17 -23.84 -30.37
C SER A 338 22.19 -22.76 -30.75
N PRO A 339 22.55 -21.83 -29.83
CA PRO A 339 23.48 -20.71 -30.08
C PRO A 339 24.86 -21.11 -30.62
N ASP A 340 25.13 -22.40 -30.78
CA ASP A 340 26.34 -22.99 -31.31
C ASP A 340 26.34 -23.17 -32.84
N SER A 341 25.30 -22.77 -33.56
CA SER A 341 25.29 -22.79 -35.03
C SER A 341 25.18 -21.36 -35.61
N PRO A 342 26.30 -20.71 -35.94
CA PRO A 342 26.29 -19.37 -36.51
C PRO A 342 25.64 -19.39 -37.90
N GLU A 343 24.50 -18.71 -38.05
CA GLU A 343 24.00 -18.36 -39.38
C GLU A 343 25.03 -17.45 -40.07
N PRO A 344 25.40 -17.74 -41.34
CA PRO A 344 26.49 -17.04 -42.02
C PRO A 344 26.26 -15.53 -42.25
N GLY A 345 25.07 -14.99 -41.99
CA GLY A 345 24.78 -13.55 -42.04
C GLY A 345 24.70 -12.84 -40.67
N ALA A 346 24.61 -13.59 -39.57
CA ALA A 346 24.44 -13.01 -38.23
C ALA A 346 25.73 -12.36 -37.71
N ALA A 347 26.89 -12.94 -38.05
CA ALA A 347 28.20 -12.41 -37.68
C ALA A 347 28.48 -11.05 -38.36
N GLU A 348 28.09 -10.88 -39.62
CA GLU A 348 28.27 -9.61 -40.36
C GLU A 348 27.33 -8.51 -39.82
N ALA A 349 26.08 -8.87 -39.50
CA ALA A 349 25.12 -7.95 -38.90
C ALA A 349 25.54 -7.50 -37.49
N GLU A 350 26.08 -8.43 -36.69
CA GLU A 350 26.60 -8.12 -35.36
C GLU A 350 27.87 -7.26 -35.44
N ALA A 351 28.81 -7.59 -36.34
CA ALA A 351 30.00 -6.79 -36.56
C ALA A 351 29.64 -5.36 -37.01
N THR A 352 28.69 -5.22 -37.92
CA THR A 352 28.18 -3.90 -38.36
C THR A 352 27.55 -3.15 -37.19
N ARG A 353 26.80 -3.83 -36.31
CA ARG A 353 26.19 -3.21 -35.12
C ARG A 353 27.25 -2.74 -34.13
N VAL A 354 28.23 -3.59 -33.82
CA VAL A 354 29.36 -3.23 -32.93
C VAL A 354 30.11 -2.03 -33.48
N GLN A 355 30.35 -1.99 -34.79
CA GLN A 355 30.96 -0.85 -35.46
C GLN A 355 30.10 0.42 -35.33
N GLN A 356 28.79 0.36 -35.60
CA GLN A 356 27.90 1.51 -35.48
C GLN A 356 27.83 2.05 -34.04
N VAL A 357 27.83 1.16 -33.03
CA VAL A 357 27.88 1.56 -31.61
C VAL A 357 29.21 2.24 -31.27
N ALA A 358 30.32 1.70 -31.76
CA ALA A 358 31.64 2.30 -31.58
C ALA A 358 31.74 3.66 -32.27
N GLU A 359 31.20 3.80 -33.49
CA GLU A 359 31.14 5.07 -34.23
C GLU A 359 30.26 6.10 -33.51
N LEU A 360 29.13 5.68 -32.94
CA LEU A 360 28.29 6.55 -32.11
C LEU A 360 29.05 7.01 -30.86
N GLY A 361 29.71 6.08 -30.15
CA GLY A 361 30.53 6.40 -28.99
C GLY A 361 31.65 7.39 -29.32
N ALA A 362 32.31 7.22 -30.47
CA ALA A 362 33.33 8.15 -30.96
C ALA A 362 32.74 9.53 -31.30
N ALA A 363 31.57 9.59 -31.94
CA ALA A 363 30.88 10.85 -32.24
C ALA A 363 30.48 11.60 -30.96
N VAL A 364 29.95 10.88 -29.96
CA VAL A 364 29.61 11.45 -28.65
C VAL A 364 30.86 11.96 -27.91
N ALA A 365 31.95 11.18 -27.92
CA ALA A 365 33.22 11.58 -27.31
C ALA A 365 33.83 12.83 -27.98
N ALA A 366 33.71 12.94 -29.31
CA ALA A 366 34.13 14.11 -30.08
C ALA A 366 33.16 15.30 -29.98
N ARG A 367 31.99 15.12 -29.33
CA ARG A 367 30.87 16.07 -29.28
C ARG A 367 30.37 16.49 -30.67
N ASP A 368 30.45 15.60 -31.65
CA ASP A 368 29.88 15.79 -32.99
C ASP A 368 28.37 15.52 -32.96
N VAL A 369 27.61 16.58 -32.67
CA VAL A 369 26.15 16.52 -32.45
C VAL A 369 25.41 15.98 -33.68
N ALA A 370 25.73 16.51 -34.87
CA ALA A 370 25.03 16.13 -36.10
C ALA A 370 25.24 14.64 -36.42
N LYS A 371 26.49 14.16 -36.32
CA LYS A 371 26.80 12.75 -36.56
C LYS A 371 26.19 11.83 -35.50
N ALA A 372 26.22 12.24 -34.23
CA ALA A 372 25.67 11.46 -33.14
C ALA A 372 24.14 11.29 -33.27
N LEU A 373 23.41 12.35 -33.61
CA LEU A 373 21.96 12.29 -33.84
C LEU A 373 21.60 11.39 -35.04
N ALA A 374 22.34 11.50 -36.15
CA ALA A 374 22.12 10.67 -37.33
C ALA A 374 22.34 9.17 -37.03
N LEU A 375 23.44 8.83 -36.36
CA LEU A 375 23.74 7.44 -35.97
C LEU A 375 22.72 6.90 -34.96
N TYR A 376 22.30 7.71 -33.99
CA TYR A 376 21.32 7.31 -32.99
C TYR A 376 19.94 7.02 -33.60
N GLY A 377 19.50 7.81 -34.59
CA GLY A 377 18.24 7.57 -35.30
C GLY A 377 18.19 6.22 -36.01
N VAL A 378 19.31 5.78 -36.60
CA VAL A 378 19.44 4.46 -37.24
C VAL A 378 19.42 3.34 -36.20
N LEU A 379 20.12 3.54 -35.08
CA LEU A 379 20.26 2.55 -34.02
C LEU A 379 18.97 2.36 -33.18
N HIS A 380 18.14 3.39 -33.02
CA HIS A 380 16.94 3.32 -32.17
C HIS A 380 15.87 2.34 -32.66
N VAL A 381 15.91 1.92 -33.93
CA VAL A 381 14.99 0.91 -34.49
C VAL A 381 15.29 -0.50 -33.96
N LEU A 382 16.47 -0.72 -33.38
CA LEU A 382 16.91 -2.03 -32.89
C LEU A 382 16.56 -2.18 -31.40
N PRO A 383 15.64 -3.10 -31.04
CA PRO A 383 14.98 -3.10 -29.74
C PRO A 383 15.82 -3.55 -28.52
N ARG A 384 17.16 -3.64 -28.61
CA ARG A 384 18.04 -4.16 -27.53
C ARG A 384 19.49 -3.66 -27.60
N LEU A 385 19.73 -2.40 -27.95
CA LEU A 385 21.10 -1.87 -27.89
C LEU A 385 21.46 -1.46 -26.47
N GLU A 386 22.48 -2.11 -25.91
CA GLU A 386 23.19 -1.71 -24.69
C GLU A 386 24.02 -0.44 -24.96
N LEU A 387 23.37 0.68 -25.29
CA LEU A 387 24.04 1.96 -25.28
C LEU A 387 24.25 2.40 -23.83
N SER A 388 25.40 3.03 -23.56
CA SER A 388 25.65 3.56 -22.23
C SER A 388 24.60 4.63 -21.86
N PRO A 389 24.18 4.73 -20.59
CA PRO A 389 23.28 5.77 -20.12
C PRO A 389 23.79 7.19 -20.45
N ALA A 390 25.11 7.37 -20.45
CA ALA A 390 25.77 8.61 -20.83
C ALA A 390 25.55 9.00 -22.30
N HIS A 391 25.56 8.03 -23.23
CA HIS A 391 25.25 8.27 -24.64
C HIS A 391 23.79 8.73 -24.81
N HIS A 392 22.85 8.03 -24.18
CA HIS A 392 21.44 8.41 -24.20
C HIS A 392 21.20 9.82 -23.64
N LEU A 393 21.84 10.15 -22.52
CA LEU A 393 21.75 11.49 -21.92
C LEU A 393 22.32 12.58 -22.85
N PHE A 394 23.45 12.33 -23.50
CA PHE A 394 24.05 13.28 -24.45
C PHE A 394 23.15 13.52 -25.66
N ILE A 395 22.61 12.45 -26.25
CA ILE A 395 21.69 12.54 -27.38
C ILE A 395 20.41 13.27 -27.00
N GLY A 396 19.85 12.97 -25.82
CA GLY A 396 18.67 13.65 -25.30
C GLY A 396 18.87 15.17 -25.16
N GLN A 397 20.04 15.59 -24.67
CA GLN A 397 20.42 17.01 -24.58
C GLN A 397 20.60 17.65 -25.95
N ALA A 398 21.33 16.99 -26.85
CA ALA A 398 21.59 17.48 -28.21
C ALA A 398 20.28 17.65 -29.00
N ALA A 399 19.40 16.64 -28.98
CA ALA A 399 18.10 16.68 -29.65
C ALA A 399 17.21 17.82 -29.12
N ALA A 400 17.23 18.08 -27.81
CA ALA A 400 16.49 19.20 -27.21
C ALA A 400 17.00 20.58 -27.71
N VAL A 401 18.30 20.71 -27.96
CA VAL A 401 18.91 21.95 -28.48
C VAL A 401 18.55 22.16 -29.95
N GLU A 402 18.57 21.10 -30.76
CA GLU A 402 18.18 21.12 -32.18
C GLU A 402 16.66 21.23 -32.39
N GLY A 403 15.86 21.13 -31.32
CA GLY A 403 14.40 21.23 -31.39
C GLY A 403 13.68 19.93 -31.74
N ASP A 404 14.37 18.79 -31.81
CA ASP A 404 13.78 17.46 -31.95
C ASP A 404 13.34 16.93 -30.58
N PHE A 405 12.24 17.51 -30.05
CA PHE A 405 11.70 17.14 -28.75
C PHE A 405 11.22 15.68 -28.67
N PRO A 406 10.60 15.07 -29.69
CA PRO A 406 10.23 13.66 -29.66
C PRO A 406 11.44 12.72 -29.48
N LEU A 407 12.54 12.97 -30.19
CA LEU A 407 13.76 12.19 -30.02
C LEU A 407 14.40 12.43 -28.64
N SER A 408 14.38 13.69 -28.18
CA SER A 408 14.90 14.06 -26.86
C SER A 408 14.18 13.31 -25.74
N VAL A 409 12.84 13.27 -25.75
CA VAL A 409 12.04 12.55 -24.77
C VAL A 409 12.42 11.07 -24.73
N LYS A 410 12.45 10.40 -25.89
CA LYS A 410 12.79 8.97 -25.99
C LYS A 410 14.21 8.66 -25.49
N ALA A 411 15.18 9.51 -25.84
CA ALA A 411 16.56 9.32 -25.41
C ALA A 411 16.73 9.56 -23.90
N LEU A 412 16.03 10.54 -23.32
CA LEU A 412 16.10 10.81 -21.88
C LEU A 412 15.39 9.73 -21.04
N GLU A 413 14.28 9.17 -21.54
CA GLU A 413 13.62 8.01 -20.91
C GLU A 413 14.54 6.79 -20.93
N ALA A 414 15.13 6.47 -22.09
CA ALA A 414 16.11 5.39 -22.20
C ALA A 414 17.32 5.59 -21.27
N ALA A 415 17.82 6.83 -21.11
CA ALA A 415 18.91 7.12 -20.18
C ALA A 415 18.54 6.81 -18.72
N ALA A 416 17.29 7.09 -18.32
CA ALA A 416 16.81 6.84 -16.96
C ALA A 416 16.52 5.34 -16.71
N ASP A 417 16.03 4.63 -17.72
CA ASP A 417 15.64 3.22 -17.61
C ASP A 417 16.83 2.26 -17.66
N THR A 418 17.87 2.56 -18.46
CA THR A 418 19.03 1.67 -18.62
C THR A 418 19.86 1.53 -17.34
N ALA A 419 20.00 2.59 -16.54
CA ALA A 419 20.74 2.57 -15.28
C ALA A 419 20.05 3.41 -14.20
N PRO A 420 18.95 2.93 -13.60
CA PRO A 420 18.11 3.71 -12.70
C PRO A 420 18.81 4.12 -11.41
N ASP A 421 19.87 3.43 -10.99
CA ASP A 421 20.61 3.71 -9.75
C ASP A 421 21.85 4.59 -9.97
N GLU A 422 22.20 4.92 -11.22
CA GLU A 422 23.32 5.81 -11.54
C GLU A 422 22.93 7.30 -11.42
N PRO A 423 23.90 8.21 -11.16
CA PRO A 423 23.63 9.65 -11.10
C PRO A 423 23.15 10.26 -12.43
N THR A 424 23.26 9.51 -13.54
CA THR A 424 22.76 9.88 -14.87
C THR A 424 21.24 9.87 -14.94
N ALA A 425 20.57 8.93 -14.27
CA ALA A 425 19.11 8.79 -14.28
C ALA A 425 18.35 10.01 -13.70
N PRO A 426 18.62 10.48 -12.46
CA PRO A 426 17.93 11.65 -11.93
C PRO A 426 18.19 12.92 -12.75
N ARG A 427 19.39 13.05 -13.33
CA ARG A 427 19.72 14.15 -14.24
C ARG A 427 18.93 14.07 -15.55
N ALA A 428 18.77 12.89 -16.12
CA ALA A 428 17.96 12.66 -17.32
C ALA A 428 16.49 13.02 -17.07
N LEU A 429 15.95 12.60 -15.92
CA LEU A 429 14.55 12.87 -15.53
C LEU A 429 14.28 14.37 -15.34
N VAL A 430 15.22 15.15 -14.78
CA VAL A 430 15.07 16.61 -14.69
C VAL A 430 15.00 17.24 -16.08
N LEU A 431 15.87 16.83 -16.99
CA LEU A 431 15.86 17.34 -18.36
C LEU A 431 14.58 16.92 -19.10
N LEU A 432 14.12 15.69 -18.89
CA LEU A 432 12.87 15.18 -19.44
C LEU A 432 11.68 16.02 -18.98
N ALA A 433 11.58 16.29 -17.67
CA ALA A 433 10.54 17.15 -17.11
C ALA A 433 10.58 18.57 -17.69
N ARG A 434 11.77 19.13 -17.90
CA ARG A 434 11.92 20.45 -18.54
C ARG A 434 11.50 20.44 -20.01
N VAL A 435 11.89 19.43 -20.80
CA VAL A 435 11.45 19.31 -22.20
C VAL A 435 9.93 19.16 -22.26
N GLN A 436 9.34 18.30 -21.42
CA GLN A 436 7.88 18.12 -21.35
C GLN A 436 7.15 19.41 -20.96
N GLY A 437 7.58 20.10 -19.91
CA GLY A 437 6.91 21.29 -19.41
C GLY A 437 7.18 22.56 -20.23
N GLU A 438 8.46 22.87 -20.48
CA GLU A 438 8.89 24.14 -21.08
C GLU A 438 8.82 24.13 -22.62
N LYS A 439 9.07 22.97 -23.27
CA LYS A 439 9.12 22.88 -24.74
C LYS A 439 7.87 22.29 -25.36
N LEU A 440 7.28 21.26 -24.74
CA LEU A 440 6.07 20.61 -25.22
C LEU A 440 4.77 21.15 -24.58
N GLY A 441 4.87 22.00 -23.55
CA GLY A 441 3.72 22.57 -22.85
C GLY A 441 2.94 21.56 -21.99
N ASN A 442 3.48 20.37 -21.76
CA ASN A 442 2.87 19.32 -20.95
C ASN A 442 3.24 19.49 -19.47
N ALA A 443 2.64 20.50 -18.84
CA ALA A 443 2.93 20.86 -17.45
C ALA A 443 2.60 19.73 -16.47
N VAL A 444 1.49 19.02 -16.69
CA VAL A 444 1.03 17.90 -15.84
C VAL A 444 2.07 16.79 -15.82
N ARG A 445 2.56 16.36 -16.99
CA ARG A 445 3.57 15.30 -17.08
C ARG A 445 4.90 15.72 -16.46
N ALA A 446 5.31 16.97 -16.64
CA ALA A 446 6.51 17.51 -16.01
C ALA A 446 6.42 17.45 -14.47
N GLU A 447 5.26 17.81 -13.92
CA GLU A 447 4.97 17.75 -12.48
C GLU A 447 5.01 16.32 -11.93
N GLU A 448 4.44 15.35 -12.66
CA GLU A 448 4.54 13.91 -12.33
C GLU A 448 6.00 13.45 -12.26
N ILE A 449 6.82 13.82 -13.25
CA ILE A 449 8.24 13.46 -13.28
C ILE A 449 9.00 14.11 -12.12
N TYR A 450 8.73 15.38 -11.80
CA TYR A 450 9.35 16.03 -10.65
C TYR A 450 8.99 15.35 -9.32
N ARG A 451 7.73 14.96 -9.13
CA ARG A 451 7.32 14.18 -7.95
C ARG A 451 8.00 12.82 -7.88
N TYR A 452 8.12 12.15 -9.03
CA TYR A 452 8.85 10.88 -9.11
C TYR A 452 10.32 11.05 -8.70
N ILE A 453 10.99 12.11 -9.14
CA ILE A 453 12.37 12.41 -8.74
C ILE A 453 12.49 12.62 -7.22
N LEU A 454 11.58 13.39 -6.62
CA LEU A 454 11.59 13.62 -5.16
C LEU A 454 11.39 12.32 -4.37
N HIS A 455 10.56 11.41 -4.88
CA HIS A 455 10.28 10.14 -4.22
C HIS A 455 11.42 9.13 -4.39
N ARG A 456 11.94 8.99 -5.62
CA ARG A 456 12.94 7.97 -5.97
C ARG A 456 14.39 8.39 -5.67
N TYR A 457 14.71 9.69 -5.74
CA TYR A 457 16.08 10.22 -5.63
C TYR A 457 16.21 11.39 -4.62
N PRO A 458 15.74 11.25 -3.37
CA PRO A 458 15.54 12.37 -2.44
C PRO A 458 16.82 13.17 -2.11
N ASP A 459 17.99 12.52 -2.12
CA ASP A 459 19.26 13.12 -1.68
C ASP A 459 20.11 13.69 -2.84
N THR A 460 19.52 13.90 -4.01
CA THR A 460 20.23 14.34 -5.21
C THR A 460 20.02 15.83 -5.51
N ASP A 461 20.94 16.43 -6.29
CA ASP A 461 20.74 17.77 -6.86
C ASP A 461 19.45 17.87 -7.70
N ALA A 462 19.08 16.77 -8.35
CA ALA A 462 17.84 16.69 -9.12
C ALA A 462 16.60 16.84 -8.23
N ALA A 463 16.59 16.22 -7.04
CA ALA A 463 15.52 16.41 -6.08
C ALA A 463 15.44 17.85 -5.57
N ARG A 464 16.58 18.48 -5.25
CA ARG A 464 16.62 19.91 -4.89
C ARG A 464 16.03 20.79 -5.99
N PHE A 465 16.37 20.52 -7.25
CA PHE A 465 15.81 21.24 -8.40
C PHE A 465 14.30 20.98 -8.57
N ALA A 466 13.87 19.72 -8.48
CA ALA A 466 12.46 19.34 -8.59
C ALA A 466 11.60 20.00 -7.51
N HIS A 467 12.10 20.05 -6.26
CA HIS A 467 11.42 20.72 -5.15
C HIS A 467 11.18 22.21 -5.42
N ALA A 468 12.12 22.90 -6.07
CA ALA A 468 11.99 24.32 -6.40
C ALA A 468 11.01 24.58 -7.56
N ARG A 469 10.64 23.55 -8.34
CA ARG A 469 9.76 23.67 -9.51
C ARG A 469 8.32 23.24 -9.24
N LEU A 470 8.07 22.47 -8.20
CA LEU A 470 6.72 22.08 -7.82
C LEU A 470 6.01 23.24 -7.10
N PRO A 471 4.72 23.48 -7.40
CA PRO A 471 3.92 24.39 -6.58
C PRO A 471 3.84 23.85 -5.14
N PRO A 472 3.80 24.73 -4.12
CA PRO A 472 3.59 24.30 -2.75
C PRO A 472 2.32 23.45 -2.68
N ALA A 473 2.42 22.27 -2.06
CA ALA A 473 1.28 21.36 -1.91
C ALA A 473 0.13 22.11 -1.22
N ALA A 474 -1.01 22.21 -1.91
CA ALA A 474 -2.20 22.90 -1.44
C ALA A 474 -2.89 22.18 -0.28
#